data_AF-A0A4Y9ZQI9-F1
#
_entry.id   AF-A0A4Y9ZQI9-F1
#
_cell.length_a   1.000
_cell.length_b   1.000
_cell.length_c   1.000
_cell.angle_alpha   90.00
_cell.angle_beta   90.00
_cell.angle_gamma   90.00
#
_symmetry.space_group_name_H-M   'P 1'
#
loop_
_entity.id
_entity.type
_entity.pdbx_description
1 polymer ?
#
loop_
_entity_poly.entity_id
_entity_poly.type
_entity_poly.pdbx_seq_one_letter_code
_entity_poly.pdbx_strand_id
1 'polypeptide(L)'
;MSADETKELEKSILPVRLVLVKLCKISYKIIHLTTKLLPAWKKTLSDLKMNEHIMPHDVFTRWNSMYDMLNFALKYKQALRAVVGDTALGLDAYELSVHEWNIMQQLRDVLNILKNATLFFSCSSPNLTMVIPAMDHINSSFTTDALATKYNPAICASLNIAKHMLNHYYTMTDLSEVYRIAMVLHSRHKLAYFKATRWEQDWIDTARSVVHEEFDMSYALREVEDDTEEDNDSTVVEDSAFRFEM
;
A
#
# COMPACT_ATOMS: atom_id res chain seq x y z
N MET A 1 -21.70 -14.37 -0.02
CA MET A 1 -21.02 -15.39 0.78
C MET A 1 -22.01 -15.95 1.79
N SER A 2 -22.18 -17.27 1.79
CA SER A 2 -22.95 -18.01 2.78
C SER A 2 -22.25 -17.98 4.15
N ALA A 3 -23.00 -18.16 5.23
CA ALA A 3 -22.45 -18.30 6.59
C ALA A 3 -21.44 -19.45 6.69
N ASP A 4 -21.65 -20.55 5.97
CA ASP A 4 -20.72 -21.69 5.98
C ASP A 4 -19.40 -21.37 5.26
N GLU A 5 -19.46 -20.64 4.15
CA GLU A 5 -18.27 -20.18 3.42
C GLU A 5 -17.44 -19.22 4.28
N THR A 6 -18.08 -18.33 5.04
CA THR A 6 -17.37 -17.43 5.96
C THR A 6 -16.63 -18.19 7.05
N LYS A 7 -17.22 -19.26 7.60
CA LYS A 7 -16.65 -20.04 8.68
C LYS A 7 -15.45 -20.88 8.22
N GLU A 8 -15.53 -21.49 7.04
CA GLU A 8 -14.40 -22.22 6.46
C GLU A 8 -13.25 -21.27 6.09
N LEU A 9 -13.59 -20.07 5.59
CA LEU A 9 -12.61 -19.03 5.32
C LEU A 9 -11.92 -18.56 6.60
N GLU A 10 -12.66 -18.33 7.68
CA GLU A 10 -12.08 -17.98 8.98
C GLU A 10 -11.11 -19.03 9.49
N LYS A 11 -11.45 -20.33 9.36
CA LYS A 11 -10.55 -21.43 9.73
C LYS A 11 -9.26 -21.39 8.91
N SER A 12 -9.37 -21.15 7.60
CA SER A 12 -8.22 -21.15 6.69
C SER A 12 -7.19 -20.07 7.03
N ILE A 13 -7.62 -18.92 7.57
CA ILE A 13 -6.73 -17.80 7.94
C ILE A 13 -6.22 -17.84 9.38
N LEU A 14 -6.70 -18.78 10.21
CA LEU A 14 -6.30 -18.91 11.62
C LEU A 14 -4.77 -18.91 11.81
N PRO A 15 -3.97 -19.63 11.00
CA PRO A 15 -2.52 -19.63 11.18
C PRO A 15 -1.90 -18.23 11.08
N VAL A 16 -2.39 -17.39 10.16
CA VAL A 16 -1.92 -16.01 9.98
C VAL A 16 -2.31 -15.15 11.19
N ARG A 17 -3.56 -15.27 11.65
CA ARG A 17 -4.04 -14.54 12.84
C ARG A 17 -3.26 -14.91 14.10
N LEU A 18 -2.95 -16.19 14.31
CA LEU A 18 -2.20 -16.66 15.47
C LEU A 18 -0.78 -16.09 15.52
N VAL A 19 -0.08 -16.07 14.38
CA VAL A 19 1.26 -15.46 14.26
C VAL A 19 1.22 -13.99 14.66
N LEU A 20 0.26 -13.23 14.14
CA LEU A 20 0.11 -11.81 14.46
C LEU A 20 -0.17 -11.59 15.94
N VAL A 21 -1.08 -12.38 16.54
CA VAL A 21 -1.41 -12.27 17.97
C VAL A 21 -0.19 -12.54 18.84
N LYS A 22 0.57 -13.60 18.57
CA LYS A 22 1.81 -13.90 19.30
C LYS A 22 2.79 -12.73 19.20
N LEU A 23 3.00 -12.20 18.00
CA LEU A 23 3.95 -11.11 17.77
C LEU A 23 3.54 -9.81 18.47
N CYS A 24 2.26 -9.44 18.41
CA CYS A 24 1.73 -8.28 19.14
C CYS A 24 1.89 -8.45 20.65
N LYS A 25 1.63 -9.64 21.19
CA LYS A 25 1.80 -9.92 22.64
C LYS A 25 3.26 -9.82 23.07
N ILE A 26 4.21 -10.30 22.25
CA ILE A 26 5.65 -10.17 22.51
C ILE A 26 6.03 -8.69 22.53
N SER A 27 5.70 -7.93 21.48
CA SER A 27 6.01 -6.50 21.39
C SER A 27 5.43 -5.71 22.57
N TYR A 28 4.14 -5.91 22.86
CA TYR A 28 3.46 -5.27 23.99
C TYR A 28 4.16 -5.57 25.32
N LYS A 29 4.46 -6.85 25.59
CA LYS A 29 5.14 -7.26 26.83
C LYS A 29 6.54 -6.64 26.94
N ILE A 30 7.32 -6.61 25.86
CA ILE A 30 8.66 -6.00 25.85
C ILE A 30 8.57 -4.49 26.15
N ILE A 31 7.61 -3.78 25.57
CA ILE A 31 7.45 -2.33 25.76
C ILE A 31 6.98 -1.99 27.18
N HIS A 32 5.98 -2.73 27.70
CA HIS A 32 5.30 -2.36 28.93
C HIS A 32 5.89 -3.00 30.20
N LEU A 33 6.63 -4.11 30.11
CA LEU A 33 7.35 -4.70 31.26
C LEU A 33 8.78 -4.17 31.32
N THR A 34 8.88 -2.87 31.55
CA THR A 34 10.10 -2.06 31.51
C THR A 34 11.17 -2.47 32.51
N THR A 35 10.81 -3.16 33.59
CA THR A 35 11.73 -3.57 34.66
C THR A 35 12.40 -4.92 34.42
N LYS A 36 11.80 -5.79 33.62
CA LYS A 36 12.29 -7.18 33.41
C LYS A 36 12.57 -7.49 31.95
N LEU A 37 11.60 -7.27 31.07
CA LEU A 37 11.71 -7.67 29.67
C LEU A 37 12.50 -6.68 28.83
N LEU A 38 12.28 -5.38 29.03
CA LEU A 38 13.00 -4.37 28.25
C LEU A 38 14.53 -4.39 28.50
N PRO A 39 15.03 -4.52 29.75
CA PRO A 39 16.46 -4.63 29.99
C PRO A 39 17.03 -5.94 29.45
N ALA A 40 16.30 -7.05 29.59
CA ALA A 40 16.69 -8.33 29.01
C ALA A 40 16.79 -8.25 27.48
N TRP A 41 15.81 -7.65 26.81
CA TRP A 41 15.83 -7.39 25.37
C TRP A 41 17.06 -6.60 24.94
N LYS A 42 17.33 -5.45 25.59
CA LYS A 42 18.51 -4.63 25.28
C LYS A 42 19.82 -5.39 25.51
N LYS A 43 19.91 -6.14 26.61
CA LYS A 43 21.08 -6.99 26.89
C LYS A 43 21.29 -8.02 25.79
N THR A 44 20.25 -8.73 25.37
CA THR A 44 20.34 -9.69 24.26
C THR A 44 20.78 -9.02 22.95
N LEU A 45 20.29 -7.81 22.64
CA LEU A 45 20.75 -7.08 21.46
C LEU A 45 22.24 -6.71 21.55
N SER A 46 22.70 -6.24 22.71
CA SER A 46 24.11 -5.94 22.96
C SER A 46 24.99 -7.20 22.83
N ASP A 47 24.57 -8.32 23.42
CA ASP A 47 25.29 -9.59 23.37
C ASP A 47 25.42 -10.12 21.92
N LEU A 48 24.38 -9.90 21.11
CA LEU A 48 24.36 -10.24 19.68
C LEU A 48 24.99 -9.17 18.78
N LYS A 49 25.52 -8.06 19.35
CA LYS A 49 26.08 -6.92 18.62
C LYS A 49 25.11 -6.31 17.59
N MET A 50 23.82 -6.30 17.90
CA MET A 50 22.77 -5.70 17.08
C MET A 50 22.45 -4.30 17.58
N ASN A 51 21.97 -3.42 16.69
CA ASN A 51 21.54 -2.08 17.07
C ASN A 51 20.39 -2.15 18.07
N GLU A 52 20.56 -1.48 19.22
CA GLU A 52 19.53 -1.37 20.26
C GLU A 52 18.31 -0.60 19.74
N HIS A 53 17.26 -1.34 19.39
CA HIS A 53 16.01 -0.78 18.92
C HIS A 53 14.86 -1.48 19.64
N ILE A 54 13.89 -0.71 20.13
CA ILE A 54 12.67 -1.25 20.74
C ILE A 54 11.79 -1.80 19.64
N MET A 55 11.28 -3.02 19.81
CA MET A 55 10.40 -3.63 18.82
C MET A 55 9.16 -2.74 18.58
N PRO A 56 8.84 -2.37 17.33
CA PRO A 56 7.61 -1.67 17.03
C PRO A 56 6.38 -2.49 17.43
N HIS A 57 5.31 -1.81 17.82
CA HIS A 57 4.02 -2.42 18.13
C HIS A 57 3.02 -2.11 17.02
N ASP A 58 2.09 -3.03 16.77
CA ASP A 58 1.01 -2.81 15.82
C ASP A 58 -0.05 -1.84 16.39
N VAL A 59 -0.26 -0.71 15.73
CA VAL A 59 -1.18 0.34 16.16
C VAL A 59 -2.27 0.48 15.10
N PHE A 60 -3.51 0.20 15.49
CA PHE A 60 -4.66 0.18 14.57
C PHE A 60 -4.82 1.47 13.75
N THR A 61 -4.52 2.63 14.34
CA THR A 61 -4.63 3.94 13.67
C THR A 61 -3.43 4.29 12.77
N ARG A 62 -2.35 3.49 12.78
CA ARG A 62 -1.14 3.74 11.99
C ARG A 62 -1.02 2.69 10.89
N TRP A 63 -1.47 3.01 9.69
CA TRP A 63 -1.70 2.05 8.58
C TRP A 63 -0.55 1.08 8.24
N ASN A 64 0.70 1.44 8.54
CA ASN A 64 1.87 0.61 8.23
C ASN A 64 2.47 -0.14 9.43
N SER A 65 1.93 0.00 10.64
CA SER A 65 2.53 -0.54 11.87
C SER A 65 2.67 -2.05 11.84
N MET A 66 1.69 -2.77 11.30
CA MET A 66 1.72 -4.23 11.19
C MET A 66 2.90 -4.68 10.32
N TYR A 67 3.06 -4.06 9.14
CA TYR A 67 4.18 -4.35 8.25
C TYR A 67 5.52 -4.03 8.92
N ASP A 68 5.63 -2.86 9.56
CA ASP A 68 6.86 -2.43 10.23
C ASP A 68 7.25 -3.37 11.38
N MET A 69 6.26 -3.85 12.15
CA MET A 69 6.44 -4.86 13.20
C MET A 69 6.91 -6.22 12.64
N LEU A 70 6.27 -6.71 11.57
CA LEU A 70 6.66 -7.95 10.90
C LEU A 70 8.08 -7.87 10.34
N ASN A 71 8.40 -6.78 9.65
CA ASN A 71 9.71 -6.55 9.05
C ASN A 71 10.80 -6.45 10.13
N PHE A 72 10.52 -5.76 11.24
CA PHE A 72 11.41 -5.71 12.40
C PHE A 72 11.63 -7.11 12.99
N ALA A 73 10.56 -7.87 13.20
CA ALA A 73 10.65 -9.20 13.79
C ALA A 73 11.49 -10.17 12.97
N LEU A 74 11.38 -10.12 11.64
CA LEU A 74 12.22 -10.91 10.74
C LEU A 74 13.69 -10.49 10.80
N LYS A 75 13.97 -9.18 10.86
CA LYS A 75 15.34 -8.65 10.98
C LYS A 75 15.99 -9.02 12.32
N TYR A 76 15.22 -9.00 13.39
CA TYR A 76 15.68 -9.31 14.76
C TYR A 76 15.34 -10.74 15.20
N LYS A 77 15.15 -11.66 14.25
CA LYS A 77 14.72 -13.05 14.50
C LYS A 77 15.59 -13.77 15.53
N GLN A 78 16.91 -13.60 15.46
CA GLN A 78 17.84 -14.26 16.41
C GLN A 78 17.62 -13.76 17.85
N ALA A 79 17.55 -12.44 18.03
CA ALA A 79 17.29 -11.83 19.33
C ALA A 79 15.92 -12.22 19.90
N LEU A 80 14.88 -12.21 19.06
CA LEU A 80 13.55 -12.63 19.45
C LEU A 80 13.52 -14.08 19.91
N ARG A 81 14.19 -15.01 19.21
CA ARG A 81 14.26 -16.40 19.62
C ARG A 81 14.99 -16.58 20.95
N ALA A 82 16.06 -15.82 21.19
CA ALA A 82 16.79 -15.88 22.46
C ALA A 82 15.93 -15.38 23.64
N VAL A 83 15.23 -14.25 23.47
CA VAL A 83 14.40 -13.65 24.52
C VAL A 83 13.14 -14.46 24.78
N VAL A 84 12.50 -15.00 23.74
CA VAL A 84 11.30 -15.82 23.90
C VAL A 84 11.62 -17.21 24.42
N GLY A 85 12.79 -17.77 24.08
CA GLY A 85 13.26 -19.06 24.57
C GLY A 85 13.76 -19.06 26.02
N ASP A 86 14.00 -17.88 26.61
CA ASP A 86 14.32 -17.77 28.03
C ASP A 86 13.03 -17.90 28.88
N THR A 87 12.83 -19.09 29.44
CA THR A 87 11.66 -19.40 30.27
C THR A 87 11.56 -18.52 31.52
N ALA A 88 12.67 -17.96 32.01
CA ALA A 88 12.65 -17.04 33.15
C ALA A 88 11.93 -15.73 32.81
N LEU A 89 11.80 -15.38 31.52
CA LEU A 89 11.13 -14.18 31.04
C LEU A 89 9.61 -14.35 30.86
N GLY A 90 9.09 -15.59 30.86
CA GLY A 90 7.65 -15.88 30.78
C GLY A 90 7.01 -15.47 29.43
N LEU A 91 7.77 -15.64 28.35
CA LEU A 91 7.35 -15.42 26.96
C LEU A 91 7.24 -16.73 26.16
N ASP A 92 7.57 -17.86 26.76
CA ASP A 92 7.57 -19.22 26.22
C ASP A 92 6.24 -19.59 25.53
N ALA A 93 5.11 -19.18 26.10
CA ALA A 93 3.79 -19.40 25.50
C ALA A 93 3.61 -18.74 24.11
N TYR A 94 4.44 -17.77 23.75
CA TYR A 94 4.42 -17.07 22.47
C TYR A 94 5.54 -17.51 21.52
N GLU A 95 6.24 -18.60 21.82
CA GLU A 95 7.26 -19.12 20.92
C GLU A 95 6.67 -19.42 19.53
N LEU A 96 7.37 -18.92 18.52
CA LEU A 96 7.03 -19.10 17.11
C LEU A 96 7.78 -20.31 16.57
N SER A 97 7.02 -21.31 16.11
CA SER A 97 7.53 -22.47 15.41
C SER A 97 8.17 -22.10 14.06
N VAL A 98 8.97 -23.01 13.50
CA VAL A 98 9.59 -22.81 12.17
C VAL A 98 8.53 -22.52 11.10
N HIS A 99 7.37 -23.18 11.18
CA HIS A 99 6.26 -22.97 10.28
C HIS A 99 5.64 -21.56 10.41
N GLU A 100 5.43 -21.11 11.64
CA GLU A 100 4.93 -19.77 11.93
C GLU A 100 5.89 -18.66 11.46
N TRP A 101 7.21 -18.85 11.62
CA TRP A 101 8.20 -17.94 11.06
C TRP A 101 8.12 -17.85 9.53
N ASN A 102 7.84 -18.97 8.85
CA ASN A 102 7.68 -18.98 7.40
C ASN A 102 6.40 -18.25 6.97
N ILE A 103 5.26 -18.51 7.64
CA ILE A 103 4.02 -17.76 7.41
C ILE A 103 4.23 -16.26 7.63
N MET A 104 4.95 -15.89 8.68
CA MET A 104 5.25 -14.49 8.98
C MET A 104 6.08 -13.81 7.88
N GLN A 105 7.08 -14.52 7.34
CA GLN A 105 7.88 -14.03 6.23
C GLN A 105 7.02 -13.83 4.97
N GLN A 106 6.20 -14.82 4.64
CA GLN A 106 5.29 -14.75 3.49
C GLN A 106 4.29 -13.60 3.64
N LEU A 107 3.72 -13.42 4.84
CA LEU A 107 2.81 -12.32 5.15
C LEU A 107 3.50 -10.96 4.95
N ARG A 108 4.72 -10.79 5.45
CA ARG A 108 5.50 -9.55 5.23
C ARG A 108 5.70 -9.29 3.75
N ASP A 109 6.08 -10.32 2.99
CA ASP A 109 6.37 -10.19 1.56
C ASP A 109 5.13 -9.74 0.77
N VAL A 110 3.95 -10.33 1.02
CA VAL A 110 2.72 -9.94 0.34
C VAL A 110 2.17 -8.58 0.78
N LEU A 111 2.43 -8.16 2.02
CA LEU A 111 2.04 -6.83 2.52
C LEU A 111 2.95 -5.70 2.00
N ASN A 112 4.11 -6.03 1.43
CA ASN A 112 5.09 -5.05 0.97
C ASN A 112 4.51 -4.10 -0.09
N ILE A 113 3.64 -4.62 -0.97
CA ILE A 113 3.01 -3.78 -2.00
C ILE A 113 2.10 -2.71 -1.39
N LEU A 114 1.39 -3.01 -0.30
CA LEU A 114 0.54 -2.05 0.41
C LEU A 114 1.37 -0.98 1.12
N LYS A 115 2.51 -1.38 1.71
CA LYS A 115 3.46 -0.44 2.32
C LYS A 115 3.99 0.54 1.27
N ASN A 116 4.41 0.03 0.10
CA ASN A 116 4.92 0.85 -0.99
C ASN A 116 3.85 1.80 -1.53
N ALA A 117 2.62 1.33 -1.75
CA ALA A 117 1.51 2.17 -2.18
C ALA A 117 1.22 3.28 -1.16
N THR A 118 1.18 2.94 0.14
CA THR A 118 0.94 3.93 1.20
C THR A 118 2.05 4.99 1.23
N LEU A 119 3.31 4.59 1.14
CA LEU A 119 4.44 5.51 1.11
C LEU A 119 4.40 6.40 -0.14
N PHE A 120 4.07 5.82 -1.29
CA PHE A 120 3.91 6.56 -2.54
C PHE A 120 2.87 7.68 -2.37
N PHE A 121 1.65 7.37 -1.93
CA PHE A 121 0.57 8.35 -1.68
C PHE A 121 0.81 9.28 -0.48
N SER A 122 1.82 9.00 0.35
CA SER A 122 2.23 9.92 1.43
C SER A 122 3.18 11.01 0.93
N CYS A 123 3.69 10.92 -0.29
CA CYS A 123 4.48 11.97 -0.93
C CYS A 123 3.58 13.05 -1.55
N SER A 124 4.13 14.24 -1.79
CA SER A 124 3.38 15.35 -2.43
C SER A 124 3.12 15.16 -3.93
N SER A 125 3.71 14.14 -4.56
CA SER A 125 3.70 13.96 -6.01
C SER A 125 2.51 13.20 -6.60
N PRO A 126 1.91 12.18 -5.94
CA PRO A 126 0.81 11.46 -6.56
C PRO A 126 -0.44 12.33 -6.61
N ASN A 127 -1.03 12.37 -7.79
CA ASN A 127 -2.31 13.02 -8.02
C ASN A 127 -3.41 11.95 -8.14
N LEU A 128 -4.65 12.41 -8.28
CA LEU A 128 -5.83 11.54 -8.38
C LEU A 128 -5.71 10.46 -9.47
N THR A 129 -4.99 10.75 -10.56
CA THR A 129 -4.82 9.83 -11.69
C THR A 129 -3.93 8.63 -11.36
N MET A 130 -3.21 8.66 -10.24
CA MET A 130 -2.36 7.53 -9.82
C MET A 130 -3.13 6.49 -8.99
N VAL A 131 -4.34 6.80 -8.53
CA VAL A 131 -5.14 5.91 -7.67
C VAL A 131 -5.50 4.62 -8.38
N ILE A 132 -6.12 4.71 -9.56
CA ILE A 132 -6.53 3.52 -10.34
C ILE A 132 -5.30 2.67 -10.74
N PRO A 133 -4.21 3.24 -11.27
CA PRO A 133 -2.98 2.47 -11.53
C PRO A 133 -2.39 1.78 -10.32
N ALA A 134 -2.38 2.43 -9.15
CA ALA A 134 -1.89 1.81 -7.93
C ALA A 134 -2.79 0.65 -7.47
N MET A 135 -4.11 0.81 -7.56
CA MET A 135 -5.05 -0.27 -7.27
C MET A 135 -4.87 -1.46 -8.23
N ASP A 136 -4.71 -1.20 -9.53
CA ASP A 136 -4.46 -2.23 -10.55
C ASP A 136 -3.17 -3.00 -10.25
N HIS A 137 -2.13 -2.28 -9.86
CA HIS A 137 -0.85 -2.88 -9.50
C HIS A 137 -0.97 -3.77 -8.24
N ILE A 138 -1.69 -3.32 -7.20
CA ILE A 138 -1.97 -4.12 -6.01
C ILE A 138 -2.79 -5.36 -6.37
N ASN A 139 -3.86 -5.21 -7.16
CA ASN A 139 -4.72 -6.31 -7.58
C ASN A 139 -3.94 -7.35 -8.40
N SER A 140 -3.09 -6.90 -9.32
CA SER A 140 -2.21 -7.78 -10.10
C SER A 140 -1.26 -8.54 -9.18
N SER A 141 -0.59 -7.86 -8.23
CA SER A 141 0.31 -8.51 -7.27
C SER A 141 -0.42 -9.58 -6.46
N PHE A 142 -1.59 -9.25 -5.89
CA PHE A 142 -2.37 -10.20 -5.11
C PHE A 142 -2.88 -11.37 -5.93
N THR A 143 -3.25 -11.14 -7.19
CA THR A 143 -3.69 -12.21 -8.10
C THR A 143 -2.55 -13.16 -8.42
N THR A 144 -1.38 -12.62 -8.75
CA THR A 144 -0.18 -13.42 -9.01
C THR A 144 0.23 -14.22 -7.76
N ASP A 145 0.23 -13.59 -6.59
CA ASP A 145 0.63 -14.24 -5.35
C ASP A 145 -0.40 -15.28 -4.87
N ALA A 146 -1.70 -15.03 -5.03
CA ALA A 146 -2.74 -16.00 -4.64
C ALA A 146 -2.69 -17.29 -5.47
N LEU A 147 -2.27 -17.20 -6.74
CA LEU A 147 -2.12 -18.35 -7.65
C LEU A 147 -0.75 -19.04 -7.52
N ALA A 148 0.21 -18.42 -6.83
CA ALA A 148 1.54 -18.97 -6.71
C ALA A 148 1.57 -20.14 -5.72
N THR A 149 2.11 -21.28 -6.15
CA THR A 149 2.23 -22.51 -5.34
C THR A 149 3.24 -22.40 -4.19
N LYS A 150 4.02 -21.32 -4.13
CA LYS A 150 5.06 -21.09 -3.12
C LYS A 150 4.51 -20.64 -1.76
N TYR A 151 3.28 -20.12 -1.71
CA TYR A 151 2.70 -19.58 -0.49
C TYR A 151 1.89 -20.63 0.27
N ASN A 152 1.80 -20.46 1.58
CA ASN A 152 0.95 -21.26 2.45
C ASN A 152 -0.52 -21.03 2.07
N PRO A 153 -1.38 -22.07 2.06
CA PRO A 153 -2.81 -21.92 1.78
C PRO A 153 -3.50 -20.83 2.61
N ALA A 154 -3.08 -20.62 3.85
CA ALA A 154 -3.61 -19.56 4.72
C ALA A 154 -3.29 -18.14 4.20
N ILE A 155 -2.12 -17.96 3.57
CA ILE A 155 -1.74 -16.71 2.91
C ILE A 155 -2.56 -16.51 1.65
N CYS A 156 -2.71 -17.55 0.81
CA CYS A 156 -3.56 -17.47 -0.39
C CYS A 156 -5.01 -17.14 -0.04
N ALA A 157 -5.58 -17.76 1.00
CA ALA A 157 -6.90 -17.45 1.51
C ALA A 157 -7.01 -15.99 1.99
N SER A 158 -5.99 -15.51 2.72
CA SER A 158 -5.92 -14.11 3.17
C SER A 158 -5.85 -13.13 1.99
N LEU A 159 -5.12 -13.46 0.92
CA LEU A 159 -5.06 -12.65 -0.30
C LEU A 159 -6.42 -12.57 -1.00
N ASN A 160 -7.17 -13.68 -1.06
CA ASN A 160 -8.52 -13.65 -1.64
C ASN A 160 -9.47 -12.73 -0.86
N ILE A 161 -9.36 -12.71 0.48
CA ILE A 161 -10.10 -11.74 1.32
C ILE A 161 -9.68 -10.31 0.99
N ALA A 162 -8.36 -10.06 0.91
CA ALA A 162 -7.83 -8.74 0.60
C ALA A 162 -8.30 -8.26 -0.79
N LYS A 163 -8.38 -9.14 -1.78
CA LYS A 163 -8.93 -8.85 -3.10
C LYS A 163 -10.41 -8.50 -3.06
N HIS A 164 -11.21 -9.22 -2.28
CA HIS A 164 -12.63 -8.87 -2.12
C HIS A 164 -12.79 -7.45 -1.52
N MET A 165 -11.94 -7.10 -0.54
CA MET A 165 -11.92 -5.75 0.02
C MET A 165 -11.43 -4.71 -1.01
N LEU A 166 -10.43 -5.04 -1.83
CA LEU A 166 -9.97 -4.15 -2.90
C LEU A 166 -11.08 -3.89 -3.94
N ASN A 167 -11.82 -4.93 -4.33
CA ASN A 167 -12.97 -4.80 -5.24
C ASN A 167 -14.06 -3.88 -4.69
N HIS A 168 -14.30 -3.92 -3.37
CA HIS A 168 -15.23 -2.98 -2.74
C HIS A 168 -14.79 -1.51 -2.92
N TYR A 169 -13.49 -1.23 -2.79
CA TYR A 169 -12.96 0.11 -3.05
C TYR A 169 -12.96 0.48 -4.53
N TYR A 170 -12.79 -0.48 -5.45
CA TYR A 170 -13.02 -0.22 -6.88
C TYR A 170 -14.45 0.26 -7.13
N THR A 171 -15.44 -0.43 -6.56
CA THR A 171 -16.84 0.02 -6.64
C THR A 171 -17.02 1.43 -6.10
N MET A 172 -16.30 1.82 -5.04
CA MET A 172 -16.35 3.21 -4.54
C MET A 172 -15.70 4.22 -5.50
N THR A 173 -14.58 3.87 -6.14
CA THR A 173 -13.99 4.75 -7.17
C THR A 173 -14.90 4.92 -8.37
N ASP A 174 -15.75 3.93 -8.64
CA ASP A 174 -16.71 3.94 -9.74
C ASP A 174 -17.94 4.79 -9.49
N LEU A 175 -18.31 4.98 -8.23
CA LEU A 175 -19.38 5.89 -7.83
C LEU A 175 -19.00 7.37 -8.02
N SER A 176 -17.71 7.67 -8.21
CA SER A 176 -17.22 9.03 -8.42
C SER A 176 -16.61 9.19 -9.81
N GLU A 177 -17.28 9.97 -10.64
CA GLU A 177 -16.87 10.29 -12.02
C GLU A 177 -15.49 10.94 -12.08
N VAL A 178 -15.07 11.63 -11.01
CA VAL A 178 -13.82 12.38 -10.92
C VAL A 178 -12.59 11.50 -11.21
N TYR A 179 -12.57 10.25 -10.73
CA TYR A 179 -11.45 9.34 -11.00
C TYR A 179 -11.34 8.99 -12.49
N ARG A 180 -12.48 8.73 -13.15
CA ARG A 180 -12.52 8.39 -14.58
C ARG A 180 -12.18 9.59 -15.44
N ILE A 181 -12.76 10.75 -15.12
CA ILE A 181 -12.48 12.01 -15.82
C ILE A 181 -11.00 12.35 -15.72
N ALA A 182 -10.43 12.32 -14.50
CA ALA A 182 -9.01 12.62 -14.31
C ALA A 182 -8.10 11.65 -15.09
N MET A 183 -8.43 10.36 -15.12
CA MET A 183 -7.69 9.37 -15.92
C MET A 183 -7.76 9.63 -17.43
N VAL A 184 -8.94 9.96 -17.96
CA VAL A 184 -9.14 10.23 -19.38
C VAL A 184 -8.46 11.53 -19.82
N LEU A 185 -8.49 12.56 -18.98
CA LEU A 185 -7.84 13.85 -19.26
C LEU A 185 -6.30 13.79 -19.10
N HIS A 186 -5.77 12.78 -18.40
CA HIS A 186 -4.33 12.66 -18.20
C HIS A 186 -3.60 12.36 -19.51
N SER A 187 -2.67 13.24 -19.90
CA SER A 187 -1.99 13.23 -21.20
C SER A 187 -1.31 11.89 -21.54
N ARG A 188 -0.79 11.17 -20.53
CA ARG A 188 -0.12 9.87 -20.69
C ARG A 188 -1.04 8.66 -20.64
N HIS A 189 -2.19 8.75 -19.98
CA HIS A 189 -3.07 7.60 -19.77
C HIS A 189 -4.17 7.58 -20.82
N LYS A 190 -5.05 8.59 -20.79
CA LYS A 190 -6.23 8.69 -21.66
C LYS A 190 -7.01 7.36 -21.67
N LEU A 191 -7.77 7.13 -22.74
CA LEU A 191 -8.41 5.82 -22.98
C LEU A 191 -7.41 4.71 -23.32
N ALA A 192 -6.16 5.05 -23.66
CA ALA A 192 -5.13 4.07 -24.02
C ALA A 192 -4.71 3.21 -22.81
N TYR A 193 -4.70 3.81 -21.61
CA TYR A 193 -4.41 3.08 -20.38
C TYR A 193 -5.37 1.90 -20.16
N PHE A 194 -6.68 2.15 -20.19
CA PHE A 194 -7.68 1.11 -19.95
C PHE A 194 -7.62 -0.04 -20.97
N LYS A 195 -7.31 0.29 -22.23
CA LYS A 195 -7.06 -0.72 -23.27
C LYS A 195 -5.82 -1.56 -22.98
N ALA A 196 -4.73 -0.91 -22.56
CA ALA A 196 -3.48 -1.59 -22.25
C ALA A 196 -3.60 -2.50 -21.02
N THR A 197 -4.39 -2.11 -20.02
CA THR A 197 -4.68 -2.92 -18.83
C THR A 197 -5.79 -3.95 -19.03
N ARG A 198 -6.32 -4.09 -20.26
CA ARG A 198 -7.38 -5.05 -20.63
C ARG A 198 -8.64 -4.93 -19.78
N TRP A 199 -9.00 -3.70 -19.43
CA TRP A 199 -10.30 -3.45 -18.82
C TRP A 199 -11.42 -3.81 -19.79
N GLU A 200 -12.57 -4.20 -19.24
CA GLU A 200 -13.76 -4.54 -20.03
C GLU A 200 -14.22 -3.36 -20.90
N GLN A 201 -14.68 -3.67 -22.12
CA GLN A 201 -15.01 -2.63 -23.10
C GLN A 201 -16.13 -1.70 -22.60
N ASP A 202 -17.15 -2.26 -21.96
CA ASP A 202 -18.28 -1.52 -21.38
C ASP A 202 -17.81 -0.44 -20.39
N TRP A 203 -16.73 -0.72 -19.66
CA TRP A 203 -16.14 0.22 -18.70
C TRP A 203 -15.43 1.37 -19.38
N ILE A 204 -14.71 1.08 -20.46
CA ILE A 204 -14.02 2.09 -21.29
C ILE A 204 -15.06 3.02 -21.92
N ASP A 205 -16.15 2.46 -22.41
CA ASP A 205 -17.23 3.22 -23.04
C ASP A 205 -17.98 4.07 -22.02
N THR A 206 -18.23 3.54 -20.81
CA THR A 206 -18.82 4.30 -19.71
C THR A 206 -17.92 5.46 -19.29
N ALA A 207 -16.61 5.23 -19.14
CA ALA A 207 -15.65 6.29 -18.79
C ALA A 207 -15.60 7.40 -19.85
N ARG A 208 -15.76 7.04 -21.13
CA ARG A 208 -15.85 8.01 -22.23
C ARG A 208 -17.16 8.81 -22.17
N SER A 209 -18.30 8.15 -21.94
CA SER A 209 -19.62 8.81 -21.85
C SER A 209 -19.64 9.85 -20.75
N VAL A 210 -19.20 9.47 -19.54
CA VAL A 210 -19.12 10.36 -18.37
C VAL A 210 -18.33 11.64 -18.66
N VAL A 211 -17.21 11.54 -19.36
CA VAL A 211 -16.39 12.71 -19.70
C VAL A 211 -17.10 13.63 -20.70
N HIS A 212 -17.78 13.07 -21.69
CA HIS A 212 -18.54 13.86 -22.67
C HIS A 212 -19.75 14.51 -22.01
N GLU A 213 -20.50 13.77 -21.20
CA GLU A 213 -21.67 14.28 -20.46
C GLU A 213 -21.29 15.43 -19.53
N GLU A 214 -20.21 15.28 -18.75
CA GLU A 214 -19.74 16.35 -17.86
C GLU A 214 -19.23 17.58 -18.65
N PHE A 215 -18.59 17.36 -19.80
CA PHE A 215 -18.19 18.46 -20.68
C PHE A 215 -19.40 19.22 -21.22
N ASP A 216 -20.39 18.50 -21.75
CA ASP A 216 -21.60 19.08 -22.34
C ASP A 216 -22.41 19.84 -21.28
N MET A 217 -22.49 19.31 -20.06
CA MET A 217 -23.27 19.89 -18.98
C MET A 217 -22.59 21.12 -18.35
N SER A 218 -21.28 21.08 -18.14
CA SER A 218 -20.56 22.08 -17.33
C SER A 218 -19.71 23.07 -18.14
N TYR A 219 -19.36 22.75 -19.40
CA TYR A 219 -18.38 23.51 -20.18
C TYR A 219 -18.85 23.91 -21.58
N ALA A 220 -19.71 23.14 -22.26
CA ALA A 220 -20.10 23.44 -23.64
C ALA A 220 -20.86 24.76 -23.83
N LEU A 221 -21.51 25.28 -22.77
CA LEU A 221 -22.22 26.56 -22.79
C LEU A 221 -21.45 27.70 -22.13
N ARG A 222 -20.22 27.47 -21.66
CA ARG A 222 -19.43 28.53 -21.03
C ARG A 222 -18.82 29.38 -22.14
N GLU A 223 -19.29 30.63 -22.26
CA GLU A 223 -18.62 31.63 -23.09
C GLU A 223 -17.19 31.77 -22.59
N VAL A 224 -16.22 31.54 -23.48
CA VAL A 224 -14.80 31.78 -23.16
C VAL A 224 -14.66 33.29 -23.12
N GLU A 225 -14.42 33.86 -21.93
CA GLU A 225 -13.94 35.24 -21.83
C GLU A 225 -12.64 35.32 -22.64
N ASP A 226 -12.71 36.03 -23.76
CA ASP A 226 -11.58 36.23 -24.65
C ASP A 226 -10.64 37.21 -23.95
N ASP A 227 -9.63 36.69 -23.24
CA ASP A 227 -8.49 37.46 -22.74
C ASP A 227 -7.66 37.93 -23.95
N THR A 228 -8.24 38.82 -24.74
CA THR A 228 -7.51 39.69 -25.67
C THR A 228 -6.86 40.79 -24.85
N GLU A 229 -5.80 40.45 -24.11
CA GLU A 229 -4.79 41.43 -23.79
C GLU A 229 -4.18 41.87 -25.13
N GLU A 230 -4.64 43.01 -25.64
CA GLU A 230 -4.00 43.75 -26.72
C GLU A 230 -2.55 44.05 -26.29
N ASP A 231 -1.63 43.18 -26.71
CA ASP A 231 -0.20 43.38 -26.62
C ASP A 231 0.19 44.50 -27.60
N ASN A 232 -0.08 45.75 -27.21
CA ASN A 232 0.35 46.94 -27.93
C ASN A 232 1.66 47.44 -27.33
N ASP A 233 2.74 46.67 -27.50
CA ASP A 233 4.10 47.17 -27.36
C ASP A 233 4.81 47.11 -28.72
N SER A 234 4.55 48.15 -29.53
CA SER A 234 5.40 48.50 -30.66
C SER A 234 6.48 49.48 -30.18
N THR A 235 7.42 48.99 -29.36
CA THR A 235 8.69 49.71 -29.15
C THR A 235 9.70 49.30 -30.21
N VAL A 236 9.94 50.25 -31.10
CA VAL A 236 10.95 50.28 -32.16
C VAL A 236 12.31 49.85 -31.61
N VAL A 237 12.84 48.73 -32.11
CA VAL A 237 14.26 48.40 -31.96
C VAL A 237 15.01 49.11 -33.09
N GLU A 238 15.54 50.29 -32.77
CA GLU A 238 16.56 50.94 -33.59
C GLU A 238 17.87 50.16 -33.50
N ASP A 239 18.34 49.77 -34.67
CA ASP A 239 19.59 49.13 -34.99
C ASP A 239 20.77 50.04 -34.57
N SER A 240 21.60 49.61 -33.62
CA SER A 240 22.95 50.17 -33.48
C SER A 240 23.97 49.08 -33.18
N ALA A 241 24.87 48.95 -34.14
CA ALA A 241 26.01 48.05 -34.15
C ALA A 241 26.91 48.23 -32.92
N PHE A 242 27.31 47.12 -32.30
CA PHE A 242 28.67 47.00 -31.75
C PHE A 242 29.25 45.62 -32.04
N ARG A 243 30.18 45.67 -33.00
CA ARG A 243 31.20 44.70 -33.37
C ARG A 243 32.16 44.50 -32.19
N PHE A 244 32.47 43.27 -31.81
CA PHE A 244 33.85 42.86 -31.55
C PHE A 244 34.00 41.33 -31.65
N GLU A 245 34.96 40.92 -32.46
CA GLU A 245 35.37 39.55 -32.77
C GLU A 245 36.20 38.90 -31.65
N MET A 246 36.21 37.56 -31.72
CA MET A 246 37.19 36.57 -31.22
C MET A 246 37.25 36.24 -29.74
#